data_AF-A0A8T3LJC7-F1
#
_entry.id   AF-A0A8T3LJC7-F1
#
_cell.length_a   1.000
_cell.length_b   1.000
_cell.length_c   1.000
_cell.angle_alpha   90.00
_cell.angle_beta   90.00
_cell.angle_gamma   90.00
#
_symmetry.space_group_name_H-M   'P 1'
#
loop_
_entity.id
_entity.type
_entity.pdbx_description
1 polymer ?
#
loop_
_entity_poly.entity_id
_entity_poly.type
_entity_poly.pdbx_seq_one_letter_code
_entity_poly.pdbx_strand_id
1 'polypeptide(L)'
;SELYEYTKSQELISRIRSASLEPDIEKFLLCAAERHTVFNFSRIADYYAHAPAEIQCFFEESALVIIDYQQAIENGFVRMTQRMVEIMHGGEEEEYA
;
A
#
# COMPACT_ATOMS: atom_id res chain seq x y z
N SER A 1 -1.52 -4.40 17.02
CA SER A 1 -0.58 -5.17 16.17
C SER A 1 0.67 -4.32 16.00
N GLU A 2 1.85 -4.92 15.96
CA GLU A 2 3.11 -4.18 15.76
C GLU A 2 3.44 -3.92 14.28
N LEU A 3 2.79 -4.66 13.37
CA LEU A 3 3.06 -4.65 11.92
C LEU A 3 2.35 -3.51 11.18
N TYR A 4 1.27 -2.98 11.75
CA TYR A 4 0.47 -1.92 11.11
C TYR A 4 -0.26 -1.05 12.14
N GLU A 5 -0.53 0.18 11.75
CA GLU A 5 -1.32 1.19 12.44
C GLU A 5 -2.62 1.40 11.65
N TYR A 6 -3.77 1.30 12.32
CA TYR A 6 -5.09 1.20 11.68
C TYR A 6 -6.09 2.25 12.18
N THR A 7 -5.65 3.17 13.03
CA THR A 7 -6.50 4.17 13.70
C THR A 7 -7.22 5.04 12.67
N LYS A 8 -6.50 5.60 11.69
CA LYS A 8 -7.10 6.49 10.69
C LYS A 8 -8.10 5.76 9.78
N SER A 9 -7.76 4.54 9.34
CA SER A 9 -8.68 3.71 8.55
C SER A 9 -9.95 3.40 9.35
N GLN A 10 -9.82 3.04 10.63
CA GLN A 10 -10.95 2.77 11.52
C GLN A 10 -11.85 3.98 11.74
N GLU A 11 -11.28 5.15 11.98
CA GLU A 11 -12.05 6.40 12.10
C GLU A 11 -12.85 6.68 10.83
N LEU A 12 -12.25 6.51 9.66
CA LEU A 12 -12.93 6.70 8.37
C LEU A 12 -14.04 5.67 8.15
N ILE A 13 -13.76 4.39 8.40
CA ILE A 13 -14.73 3.30 8.27
C ILE A 13 -15.94 3.54 9.19
N SER A 14 -15.69 3.95 10.44
CA SER A 14 -16.76 4.28 11.39
C SER A 14 -17.65 5.41 10.85
N ARG A 15 -17.06 6.49 10.36
CA ARG A 15 -17.80 7.62 9.78
C ARG A 15 -18.59 7.22 8.54
N ILE A 16 -18.01 6.41 7.66
CA ILE A 16 -18.66 5.91 6.43
C ILE A 16 -19.90 5.08 6.78
N ARG A 17 -19.77 4.13 7.71
CA ARG A 17 -20.88 3.27 8.17
C ARG A 17 -22.00 4.07 8.84
N SER A 18 -21.68 5.20 9.47
CA SER A 18 -22.67 6.08 10.09
C SER A 18 -23.34 7.07 9.14
N ALA A 19 -22.88 7.18 7.89
CA ALA A 19 -23.35 8.20 6.94
C ALA A 19 -24.60 7.79 6.12
N SER A 20 -25.14 6.59 6.33
CA SER A 20 -26.34 6.07 5.63
C SER A 20 -26.29 6.29 4.11
N LEU A 21 -25.20 5.84 3.49
CA LEU A 21 -24.94 5.99 2.06
C LEU A 21 -25.63 4.90 1.25
N GLU A 22 -25.71 5.09 -0.07
CA GLU A 22 -26.08 3.99 -0.97
C GLU A 22 -25.04 2.86 -0.91
N PRO A 23 -25.45 1.58 -0.97
CA PRO A 23 -24.57 0.43 -0.74
C PRO A 23 -23.30 0.41 -1.59
N ASP A 24 -23.41 0.78 -2.87
CA ASP A 24 -22.26 0.77 -3.80
C ASP A 24 -21.25 1.87 -3.46
N ILE A 25 -21.73 3.05 -3.06
CA ILE A 25 -20.88 4.16 -2.62
C ILE A 25 -20.23 3.82 -1.28
N GLU A 26 -20.97 3.24 -0.34
CA GLU A 26 -20.42 2.80 0.94
C GLU A 26 -19.28 1.79 0.71
N LYS A 27 -19.52 0.76 -0.10
CA LYS A 27 -18.51 -0.27 -0.42
C LYS A 27 -17.25 0.35 -1.03
N PHE A 28 -17.40 1.24 -2.00
CA PHE A 28 -16.27 1.94 -2.62
C PHE A 28 -15.45 2.73 -1.59
N LEU A 29 -16.12 3.48 -0.71
CA LEU A 29 -15.45 4.30 0.29
C LEU A 29 -14.78 3.46 1.38
N LEU A 30 -15.34 2.30 1.74
CA LEU A 30 -14.70 1.35 2.64
C LEU A 30 -13.38 0.83 2.04
N CYS A 31 -13.39 0.43 0.76
CA CYS A 31 -12.15 0.06 0.06
C CYS A 31 -11.14 1.22 0.01
N ALA A 32 -11.62 2.45 -0.12
CA ALA A 32 -10.76 3.62 -0.12
C ALA A 32 -10.14 3.92 1.25
N ALA A 33 -10.90 3.70 2.33
CA ALA A 33 -10.46 3.95 3.70
C ALA A 33 -9.26 3.08 4.10
N GLU A 34 -9.18 1.84 3.60
CA GLU A 34 -8.07 0.91 3.85
C GLU A 34 -6.70 1.46 3.38
N ARG A 35 -6.66 2.42 2.44
CA ARG A 35 -5.41 3.09 2.02
C ARG A 35 -4.74 3.90 3.13
N HIS A 36 -5.44 4.18 4.22
CA HIS A 36 -4.91 4.93 5.35
C HIS A 36 -4.24 4.06 6.40
N THR A 37 -4.18 2.73 6.18
CA THR A 37 -3.47 1.80 7.03
C THR A 37 -1.97 1.98 6.83
N VAL A 38 -1.23 2.24 7.89
CA VAL A 38 0.22 2.47 7.84
C VAL A 38 0.94 1.18 8.22
N PHE A 39 1.72 0.63 7.30
CA PHE A 39 2.48 -0.61 7.51
C PHE A 39 3.90 -0.31 8.00
N ASN A 40 4.38 -1.10 8.97
CA ASN A 40 5.76 -1.04 9.46
C ASN A 40 6.61 -2.08 8.72
N PHE A 41 7.21 -1.66 7.61
CA PHE A 41 7.99 -2.56 6.73
C PHE A 41 9.20 -3.21 7.41
N SER A 42 9.83 -2.56 8.39
CA SER A 42 10.93 -3.17 9.14
C SER A 42 10.44 -4.38 9.93
N ARG A 43 9.34 -4.22 10.68
CA ARG A 43 8.78 -5.32 11.48
C ARG A 43 8.15 -6.40 10.62
N ILE A 44 7.59 -6.02 9.47
CA ILE A 44 7.08 -6.95 8.46
C ILE A 44 8.20 -7.82 7.91
N ALA A 45 9.38 -7.25 7.60
CA ALA A 45 10.53 -8.02 7.15
C ALA A 45 11.02 -9.02 8.22
N ASP A 46 11.09 -8.59 9.48
CA ASP A 46 11.44 -9.46 10.61
C ASP A 46 10.45 -10.62 10.77
N TYR A 47 9.15 -10.34 10.65
CA TYR A 47 8.11 -11.36 10.70
C TYR A 47 8.21 -12.32 9.50
N TYR A 48 8.35 -11.77 8.29
CA TYR A 48 8.45 -12.53 7.04
C TYR A 48 9.57 -13.57 7.10
N ALA A 49 10.75 -13.21 7.65
CA ALA A 49 11.91 -14.10 7.74
C ALA A 49 11.65 -15.40 8.53
N HIS A 50 10.62 -15.42 9.38
CA HIS A 50 10.26 -16.56 10.23
C HIS A 50 8.88 -17.14 9.90
N ALA A 51 8.16 -16.58 8.92
CA ALA A 51 6.82 -17.00 8.57
C ALA A 51 6.83 -18.29 7.72
N PRO A 52 5.78 -19.14 7.81
CA PRO A 52 5.60 -20.25 6.88
C PRO A 52 5.50 -19.78 5.43
N ALA A 53 5.90 -20.63 4.48
CA ALA A 53 5.92 -20.31 3.05
C ALA A 53 4.56 -19.82 2.51
N GLU A 54 3.45 -20.40 2.99
CA GLU A 54 2.09 -19.98 2.60
C GLU A 54 1.79 -18.53 3.00
N ILE A 55 2.35 -18.06 4.13
CA ILE A 55 2.17 -16.69 4.61
C ILE A 55 3.14 -15.74 3.89
N GLN A 56 4.38 -16.17 3.65
CA GLN A 56 5.36 -15.42 2.86
C GLN A 56 4.82 -15.09 1.46
N CYS A 57 4.13 -16.03 0.83
CA CYS A 57 3.48 -15.82 -0.47
C CYS A 57 2.54 -14.60 -0.44
N PHE A 58 1.68 -14.50 0.57
CA PHE A 58 0.77 -13.35 0.69
C PHE A 58 1.49 -12.02 0.94
N PHE A 59 2.64 -12.04 1.62
CA PHE A 59 3.44 -10.83 1.84
C PHE A 59 4.04 -10.33 0.51
N GLU A 60 4.51 -11.25 -0.33
CA GLU A 60 5.05 -10.96 -1.66
C GLU A 60 3.96 -10.50 -2.63
N GLU A 61 2.83 -11.21 -2.70
CA GLU A 61 1.68 -10.84 -3.53
C GLU A 61 1.10 -9.47 -3.12
N SER A 62 1.14 -9.14 -1.83
CA SER A 62 0.70 -7.85 -1.31
C SER A 62 1.77 -6.75 -1.41
N ALA A 63 2.93 -7.02 -2.03
CA ALA A 63 4.06 -6.10 -2.12
C ALA A 63 4.62 -5.62 -0.77
N LEU A 64 4.35 -6.35 0.32
CA LEU A 64 4.84 -6.02 1.65
C LEU A 64 6.33 -6.38 1.80
N VAL A 65 6.81 -7.32 1.00
CA VAL A 65 8.21 -7.70 0.85
C VAL A 65 8.49 -7.99 -0.63
N ILE A 66 9.64 -7.55 -1.14
CA ILE A 66 10.09 -7.84 -2.51
C ILE A 66 11.46 -8.50 -2.41
N ILE A 67 11.58 -9.75 -2.86
CA ILE A 67 12.85 -10.48 -2.91
C ILE A 67 13.37 -10.61 -4.34
N ASP A 68 12.48 -10.89 -5.28
CA ASP A 68 12.84 -11.05 -6.69
C ASP A 68 12.44 -9.80 -7.49
N TYR A 69 13.42 -9.19 -8.14
CA TYR A 69 13.21 -8.04 -9.02
C TYR A 69 12.29 -8.38 -10.20
N GLN A 70 12.34 -9.61 -10.72
CA GLN A 70 11.50 -10.05 -11.83
C GLN A 70 10.02 -10.14 -11.40
N GLN A 71 9.76 -10.73 -10.23
CA GLN A 71 8.41 -10.77 -9.62
C GLN A 71 7.87 -9.34 -9.38
N ALA A 72 8.74 -8.41 -8.98
CA ALA A 72 8.37 -7.01 -8.80
C ALA A 72 7.96 -6.31 -10.11
N ILE A 73 8.58 -6.68 -11.24
CA ILE A 73 8.21 -6.18 -12.57
C ILE A 73 6.87 -6.75 -13.01
N GLU A 74 6.68 -8.06 -12.86
CA GLU A 74 5.45 -8.77 -13.26
C GLU A 74 4.23 -8.21 -12.53
N ASN A 75 4.38 -7.94 -11.24
CA ASN A 75 3.33 -7.32 -10.42
C ASN A 75 3.21 -5.79 -10.60
N GLY A 76 4.02 -5.19 -11.49
CA GLY A 76 3.92 -3.78 -11.89
C GLY A 76 4.51 -2.77 -10.90
N PHE A 77 5.19 -3.22 -9.83
CA PHE A 77 5.72 -2.34 -8.79
C PHE A 77 6.89 -1.46 -9.27
N VAL A 78 7.78 -2.00 -10.11
CA VAL A 78 8.95 -1.25 -10.61
C VAL A 78 8.55 -0.04 -11.44
N ARG A 79 7.58 -0.21 -12.35
CA ARG A 79 7.08 0.88 -13.19
C ARG A 79 6.38 1.98 -12.37
N MET A 80 5.71 1.61 -11.28
CA MET A 80 5.08 2.55 -10.37
C MET A 80 6.13 3.41 -9.65
N THR A 81 7.16 2.78 -9.08
CA THR A 81 8.25 3.48 -8.38
C THR A 81 9.01 4.42 -9.30
N GLN A 82 9.36 3.98 -10.52
CA GLN A 82 10.04 4.83 -11.51
C GLN A 82 9.20 6.07 -11.85
N ARG A 83 7.91 5.90 -12.12
CA ARG A 83 7.00 7.02 -12.40
C ARG A 83 6.86 7.98 -11.22
N MET A 84 6.84 7.47 -9.98
CA MET A 84 6.80 8.33 -8.79
C MET A 84 8.07 9.18 -8.65
N VAL A 85 9.24 8.56 -8.84
CA VAL A 85 10.54 9.25 -8.85
C VAL A 85 10.58 10.31 -9.96
N GLU A 86 10.12 9.98 -11.17
CA GLU A 86 9.99 10.95 -12.28
C GLU A 86 9.06 12.12 -11.92
N ILE A 87 7.91 11.90 -11.29
CA ILE A 87 7.01 12.98 -10.86
C ILE A 87 7.66 13.84 -9.76
N MET A 88 8.42 13.23 -8.84
CA MET A 88 9.08 13.94 -7.74
C MET A 88 10.29 14.75 -8.21
N HIS A 89 10.96 14.34 -9.29
CA HIS A 89 12.15 15.03 -9.84
C HIS A 89 11.87 15.82 -11.13
N GLY A 90 10.75 15.59 -11.82
CA GLY A 90 10.37 16.24 -13.08
C GLY A 90 9.70 17.61 -12.90
N GLY A 91 9.88 18.26 -11.75
CA GLY A 91 9.48 19.65 -11.48
C GLY A 91 10.58 20.68 -11.73
N GLU A 92 11.79 20.24 -12.09
CA GLU A 92 12.94 21.10 -12.45
C GLU A 92 13.22 20.97 -13.95
N GLU A 93 12.33 21.46 -14.81
CA GLU A 93 12.75 21.85 -16.17
C GLU A 93 13.26 23.29 -16.10
N GLU A 94 14.58 23.39 -16.07
CA GLU A 94 15.37 24.59 -16.26
C GLU A 94 14.96 25.30 -17.57
N GLU A 95 14.61 26.58 -17.43
CA GLU A 95 14.53 27.56 -18.50
C GLU A 95 15.91 27.69 -19.16
N TYR A 96 16.12 27.06 -20.31
CA TYR A 96 17.18 27.44 -21.24
C TYR A 96 16.55 28.09 -22.47
N ALA A 97 16.57 29.42 -22.45
CA ALA A 97 16.47 30.27 -23.64
C ALA A 97 17.78 30.24 -24.44
#